data_AF-A0A4R6YT45-F1
#
_entry.id   AF-A0A4R6YT45-F1
#
_cell.length_a   1.000
_cell.length_b   1.000
_cell.length_c   1.000
_cell.angle_alpha   90.00
_cell.angle_beta   90.00
_cell.angle_gamma   90.00
#
_symmetry.space_group_name_H-M   'P 1'
#
loop_
_entity.id
_entity.type
_entity.pdbx_description
1 polymer ?
#
loop_
_entity_poly.entity_id
_entity_poly.type
_entity_poly.pdbx_seq_one_letter_code
_entity_poly.pdbx_strand_id
1 'polypeptide(L)'
;MRDIIVRTFADGRLLDELIAAAAAVQIARTGEARYDLCVIVNAQQRLALRLWGSRKGAIETRLECAGAADAAMPALAHFAADGCLISLQLQDCALHLEHLSRGHYGLGLQIADVAWQLDFLSRGYIQCELVSPIAAPAGEGR
;
A
#
# COMPACT_ATOMS: atom_id res chain seq x y z
N MET A 1 -19.59 -0.79 -8.96
CA MET A 1 -18.74 0.42 -8.92
C MET A 1 -17.47 0.02 -8.21
N ARG A 2 -16.31 0.08 -8.87
CA ARG A 2 -15.02 -0.15 -8.22
C ARG A 2 -14.48 1.24 -7.90
N ASP A 3 -14.80 1.71 -6.70
CA ASP A 3 -14.47 3.07 -6.30
C ASP A 3 -13.07 3.09 -5.71
N ILE A 4 -12.29 4.08 -6.15
CA ILE A 4 -11.00 4.43 -5.58
C ILE A 4 -11.13 5.81 -4.95
N ILE A 5 -10.78 5.92 -3.68
CA ILE A 5 -10.83 7.17 -2.93
C ILE A 5 -9.41 7.50 -2.55
N VAL A 6 -8.95 8.68 -2.96
CA VAL A 6 -7.61 9.19 -2.65
C VAL A 6 -7.77 10.49 -1.89
N ARG A 7 -7.17 10.57 -0.71
CA ARG A 7 -7.03 11.81 0.06
C ARG A 7 -5.56 12.13 0.24
N THR A 8 -5.25 13.39 0.04
CA THR A 8 -3.90 13.92 0.23
C THR A 8 -3.90 14.95 1.36
N PHE A 9 -2.73 15.16 1.93
CA PHE A 9 -2.51 16.27 2.87
C PHE A 9 -2.75 17.63 2.18
N ALA A 10 -2.78 18.70 2.97
CA ALA A 10 -3.00 20.06 2.48
C ALA A 10 -1.98 20.51 1.41
N ASP A 11 -0.80 19.89 1.37
CA ASP A 11 0.22 20.15 0.34
C ASP A 11 -0.09 19.50 -1.02
N GLY A 12 -1.12 18.64 -1.08
CA GLY A 12 -1.58 17.92 -2.27
C GLY A 12 -0.63 16.84 -2.77
N ARG A 13 0.52 16.63 -2.13
CA ARG A 13 1.60 15.76 -2.61
C ARG A 13 1.64 14.45 -1.85
N LEU A 14 1.48 14.53 -0.54
CA LEU A 14 1.56 13.37 0.34
C LEU A 14 0.18 12.73 0.49
N LEU A 15 0.15 11.40 0.49
CA LEU A 15 -1.06 10.60 0.66
C LEU A 15 -1.43 10.55 2.13
N ASP A 16 -2.66 10.94 2.46
CA ASP A 16 -3.24 10.75 3.79
C ASP A 16 -3.97 9.40 3.85
N GLU A 17 -4.85 9.15 2.87
CA GLU A 17 -5.71 7.98 2.83
C GLU A 17 -5.89 7.49 1.39
N LEU A 18 -5.85 6.18 1.18
CA LEU A 18 -6.23 5.52 -0.06
C LEU A 18 -7.14 4.32 0.25
N ILE A 19 -8.32 4.30 -0.34
CA ILE A 19 -9.24 3.16 -0.30
C ILE A 19 -9.46 2.67 -1.73
N ALA A 20 -9.38 1.37 -1.94
CA ALA A 20 -9.80 0.77 -3.20
C ALA A 20 -10.52 -0.57 -2.97
N ALA A 21 -11.65 -0.75 -3.65
CA ALA A 21 -12.37 -2.02 -3.69
C ALA A 21 -11.96 -2.84 -4.91
N ALA A 22 -11.78 -4.16 -4.73
CA ALA A 22 -11.46 -5.12 -5.78
C ALA A 22 -10.23 -4.70 -6.62
N ALA A 23 -9.09 -4.58 -5.95
CA ALA A 23 -7.81 -4.19 -6.52
C ALA A 23 -6.80 -5.35 -6.49
N ALA A 24 -5.87 -5.30 -7.43
CA ALA A 24 -4.58 -5.96 -7.31
C ALA A 24 -3.57 -5.00 -6.67
N VAL A 25 -2.78 -5.51 -5.74
CA VAL A 25 -1.77 -4.75 -5.00
C VAL A 25 -0.43 -5.41 -5.22
N GLN A 26 0.58 -4.58 -5.52
CA GLN A 26 1.96 -5.00 -5.59
C GLN A 26 2.78 -4.07 -4.71
N ILE A 27 3.58 -4.64 -3.82
CA ILE A 27 4.49 -3.92 -2.95
C ILE A 27 5.87 -4.48 -3.19
N ALA A 28 6.86 -3.61 -3.35
CA ALA A 28 8.25 -4.01 -3.48
C ALA A 28 9.14 -3.10 -2.64
N ARG A 29 10.04 -3.70 -1.86
CA ARG A 29 11.12 -2.99 -1.19
C ARG A 29 12.17 -2.60 -2.23
N THR A 30 12.35 -1.31 -2.45
CA THR A 30 13.29 -0.76 -3.46
C THR A 30 14.53 -0.13 -2.84
N GLY A 31 14.58 -0.07 -1.51
CA GLY A 31 15.74 0.32 -0.75
C GLY A 31 15.56 0.00 0.74
N GLU A 32 16.58 0.30 1.53
CA GLU A 32 16.57 0.00 2.97
C GLU A 32 15.38 0.64 3.70
N ALA A 33 15.00 1.84 3.28
CA ALA A 33 13.90 2.64 3.82
C ALA A 33 12.92 3.10 2.73
N ARG A 34 12.71 2.28 1.70
CA ARG A 34 11.86 2.62 0.55
C ARG A 34 11.04 1.44 0.06
N TYR A 35 9.77 1.71 -0.22
CA TYR A 35 8.83 0.80 -0.85
C TYR A 35 8.16 1.51 -2.02
N ASP A 36 8.00 0.79 -3.12
CA ASP A 36 7.09 1.18 -4.18
C ASP A 36 5.84 0.31 -4.07
N LEU A 37 4.67 0.95 -4.11
CA LEU A 37 3.37 0.29 -4.07
C LEU A 37 2.64 0.61 -5.37
N CYS A 38 2.03 -0.41 -5.96
CA CYS A 38 1.21 -0.30 -7.14
C CYS A 38 -0.17 -0.88 -6.84
N VAL A 39 -1.19 -0.04 -6.99
CA VAL A 39 -2.59 -0.40 -6.81
C VAL A 39 -3.27 -0.37 -8.17
N ILE A 40 -3.88 -1.48 -8.56
CA ILE A 40 -4.54 -1.65 -9.86
C ILE A 40 -5.99 -2.04 -9.61
N VAL A 41 -6.93 -1.14 -9.87
CA VAL A 41 -8.37 -1.41 -9.75
C VAL A 41 -8.93 -1.97 -11.06
N ASN A 42 -8.41 -1.47 -12.19
CA ASN A 42 -8.65 -1.96 -13.53
C ASN A 42 -7.56 -1.43 -14.48
N ALA A 43 -7.67 -1.74 -15.77
CA ALA A 43 -6.70 -1.33 -16.79
C ALA A 43 -6.52 0.19 -16.90
N GLN A 44 -7.51 0.99 -16.50
CA GLN A 44 -7.53 2.45 -16.61
C GLN A 44 -7.22 3.14 -15.27
N GLN A 45 -7.38 2.44 -14.15
CA GLN A 45 -7.20 2.98 -12.80
C GLN A 45 -6.06 2.24 -12.11
N ARG A 46 -4.86 2.79 -12.31
CA ARG A 46 -3.62 2.36 -11.67
C ARG A 46 -2.98 3.52 -10.93
N LEU A 47 -2.66 3.30 -9.65
CA LEU A 47 -1.91 4.24 -8.83
C LEU A 47 -0.53 3.68 -8.53
N ALA A 48 0.49 4.52 -8.74
CA ALA A 48 1.84 4.26 -8.28
C ALA A 48 2.12 5.16 -7.09
N LEU A 49 2.43 4.53 -5.96
CA LEU A 49 2.79 5.19 -4.72
C LEU A 49 4.24 4.87 -4.37
N ARG A 50 4.90 5.81 -3.71
CA ARG A 50 6.19 5.57 -3.10
C ARG A 50 6.12 5.92 -1.63
N LEU A 51 6.61 5.01 -0.81
CA LEU A 51 6.67 5.15 0.62
C LEU A 51 8.13 5.14 1.06
N TRP A 52 8.55 6.14 1.83
CA TRP A 52 9.94 6.25 2.27
C TRP A 52 10.09 6.83 3.67
N GLY A 53 11.18 6.42 4.32
CA GLY A 53 11.62 6.91 5.61
C GLY A 53 12.57 8.10 5.45
N SER A 54 12.56 8.96 6.45
CA SER A 54 13.27 10.24 6.48
C SER A 54 14.66 10.27 7.07
N ARG A 55 15.07 9.18 7.70
CA ARG A 55 16.36 9.06 8.37
C ARG A 55 17.08 7.83 7.82
N LYS A 56 18.38 7.76 8.06
CA LYS A 56 19.23 6.57 7.86
C LYS A 56 18.78 5.44 8.81
N GLY A 57 17.61 4.90 8.60
CA GLY A 57 17.06 3.78 9.35
C GLY A 57 16.01 3.07 8.51
N ALA A 58 16.04 1.74 8.56
CA ALA A 58 15.10 0.90 7.84
C ALA A 58 13.66 1.21 8.24
N ILE A 59 12.74 0.97 7.29
CA ILE A 59 11.33 0.85 7.61
C ILE A 59 11.11 -0.59 8.05
N GLU A 60 10.68 -0.76 9.30
CA GLU A 60 10.23 -2.04 9.82
C GLU A 60 8.83 -2.33 9.26
N THR A 61 8.53 -3.60 8.99
CA THR A 61 7.17 -4.01 8.62
C THR A 61 6.63 -5.02 9.60
N ARG A 62 5.35 -4.88 9.95
CA ARG A 62 4.64 -5.85 10.79
C ARG A 62 3.40 -6.31 10.08
N LEU A 63 3.25 -7.64 9.98
CA LEU A 63 2.07 -8.25 9.40
C LEU A 63 1.27 -8.93 10.49
N GLU A 64 -0.01 -8.58 10.58
CA GLU A 64 -0.96 -9.19 11.48
C GLU A 64 -2.18 -9.69 10.70
N CYS A 65 -2.77 -10.80 11.16
CA CYS A 65 -3.99 -11.37 10.61
C CYS A 65 -5.09 -11.32 11.66
N ALA A 66 -6.22 -10.72 11.32
CA ALA A 66 -7.43 -10.83 12.12
C ALA A 66 -8.26 -12.00 11.57
N GLY A 67 -8.10 -13.18 12.17
CA GLY A 67 -8.78 -14.39 11.73
C GLY A 67 -8.19 -15.66 12.34
N ALA A 68 -8.69 -16.82 11.91
CA ALA A 68 -8.16 -18.12 12.33
C ALA A 68 -6.64 -18.19 12.08
N ALA A 69 -5.89 -18.74 13.02
CA ALA A 69 -4.42 -18.80 12.99
C ALA A 69 -3.82 -19.47 11.74
N ASP A 70 -4.64 -20.23 11.01
CA ASP A 70 -4.25 -20.97 9.80
C ASP A 70 -4.52 -20.20 8.50
N ALA A 71 -5.12 -19.01 8.56
CA ALA A 71 -5.16 -18.12 7.41
C ALA A 71 -3.74 -17.61 7.18
N ALA A 72 -2.95 -18.33 6.38
CA ALA A 72 -1.66 -17.85 5.92
C ALA A 72 -1.89 -16.69 4.95
N MET A 73 -1.13 -15.60 5.09
CA MET A 73 -1.06 -14.62 4.01
C MET A 73 -0.61 -15.39 2.77
N PRO A 74 -1.15 -15.13 1.57
CA PRO A 74 -0.81 -15.93 0.41
C PRO A 74 0.72 -16.08 0.32
N ALA A 75 1.21 -17.22 -0.18
CA ALA A 75 2.63 -17.49 -0.44
C ALA A 75 3.35 -16.44 -1.34
N LEU A 76 2.65 -15.35 -1.64
CA LEU A 76 3.02 -14.18 -2.42
C LEU A 76 3.67 -13.07 -1.58
N ALA A 77 3.71 -13.22 -0.24
CA ALA A 77 4.47 -12.36 0.65
C ALA A 77 5.87 -12.92 0.90
N HIS A 78 6.90 -12.14 0.57
CA HIS A 78 8.29 -12.49 0.81
C HIS A 78 8.88 -11.55 1.83
N PHE A 79 9.50 -12.10 2.88
CA PHE A 79 10.15 -11.35 3.95
C PHE A 79 11.66 -11.62 3.95
N ALA A 80 12.42 -10.61 4.36
CA ALA A 80 13.83 -10.74 4.67
C ALA A 80 14.02 -11.44 6.03
N ALA A 81 15.25 -11.87 6.31
CA ALA A 81 15.59 -12.55 7.56
C ALA A 81 15.37 -11.67 8.81
N ASP A 82 15.35 -10.34 8.64
CA ASP A 82 15.05 -9.35 9.68
C ASP A 82 13.54 -9.12 9.88
N GLY A 83 12.68 -9.85 9.15
CA GLY A 83 11.22 -9.71 9.20
C GLY A 83 10.67 -8.56 8.36
N CYS A 84 11.51 -7.81 7.63
CA CYS A 84 11.03 -6.76 6.73
C CYS A 84 10.44 -7.35 5.44
N LEU A 85 9.32 -6.80 4.97
CA LEU A 85 8.71 -7.18 3.70
C LEU A 85 9.69 -6.86 2.57
N ILE A 86 9.92 -7.83 1.69
CA ILE A 86 10.65 -7.64 0.43
C ILE A 86 9.66 -7.39 -0.69
N SER A 87 8.62 -8.23 -0.78
CA SER A 87 7.57 -8.06 -1.77
C SER A 87 6.26 -8.68 -1.31
N LEU A 88 5.16 -8.11 -1.79
CA LEU A 88 3.81 -8.66 -1.65
C LEU A 88 3.10 -8.49 -2.99
N GLN A 89 2.44 -9.55 -3.44
CA GLN A 89 1.54 -9.48 -4.58
C GLN A 89 0.20 -10.07 -4.21
N LEU A 90 -0.87 -9.34 -4.47
CA LEU A 90 -2.24 -9.77 -4.19
C LEU A 90 -3.14 -9.40 -5.35
N GLN A 91 -4.17 -10.20 -5.56
CA GLN A 91 -5.25 -9.94 -6.50
C GLN A 91 -6.58 -10.03 -5.76
N ASP A 92 -7.60 -9.37 -6.31
CA ASP A 92 -8.98 -9.40 -5.81
C ASP A 92 -9.12 -9.10 -4.31
N CYS A 93 -8.43 -8.06 -3.84
CA CYS A 93 -8.49 -7.60 -2.45
C CYS A 93 -9.17 -6.22 -2.35
N ALA A 94 -9.76 -5.91 -1.20
CA ALA A 94 -10.01 -4.52 -0.83
C ALA A 94 -8.81 -4.01 -0.02
N LEU A 95 -8.43 -2.75 -0.22
CA LEU A 95 -7.31 -2.15 0.48
C LEU A 95 -7.70 -0.81 1.11
N HIS A 96 -7.07 -0.54 2.24
CA HIS A 96 -7.10 0.75 2.91
C HIS A 96 -5.69 1.09 3.39
N LEU A 97 -5.05 2.08 2.76
CA LEU A 97 -3.76 2.62 3.18
C LEU A 97 -4.01 3.96 3.87
N GLU A 98 -3.55 4.10 5.11
CA GLU A 98 -3.79 5.28 5.93
C GLU A 98 -2.52 5.74 6.63
N HIS A 99 -2.32 7.06 6.69
CA HIS A 99 -1.32 7.67 7.55
C HIS A 99 -1.86 7.76 8.99
N LEU A 100 -1.29 6.94 9.88
CA LEU A 100 -1.75 6.84 11.27
C LEU A 100 -1.00 7.80 12.20
N SER A 101 0.30 7.98 11.95
CA SER A 101 1.12 8.94 12.67
C SER A 101 2.38 9.26 11.87
N ARG A 102 3.14 10.25 12.35
CA ARG A 102 4.40 10.69 11.72
C ARG A 102 5.31 9.54 11.28
N GLY A 103 5.39 8.46 12.06
CA GLY A 103 6.26 7.31 11.81
C GLY A 103 5.53 6.04 11.35
N HIS A 104 4.26 6.13 10.99
CA HIS A 104 3.40 4.96 10.78
C HIS A 104 2.40 5.16 9.64
N TYR A 105 2.50 4.29 8.62
CA TYR A 105 1.39 4.01 7.70
C TYR A 105 0.87 2.60 7.96
N GLY A 106 -0.45 2.46 8.01
CA GLY A 106 -1.12 1.17 8.07
C GLY A 106 -1.72 0.82 6.71
N LEU A 107 -1.55 -0.43 6.28
CA LEU A 107 -2.23 -1.00 5.12
C LEU A 107 -3.13 -2.15 5.57
N GLY A 108 -4.43 -1.87 5.62
CA GLY A 108 -5.46 -2.87 5.74
C GLY A 108 -5.72 -3.56 4.40
N LEU A 109 -5.81 -4.88 4.41
CA LEU A 109 -6.12 -5.71 3.25
C LEU A 109 -7.23 -6.70 3.61
N GLN A 110 -8.33 -6.67 2.88
CA GLN A 110 -9.39 -7.66 2.97
C GLN A 110 -9.28 -8.61 1.79
N ILE A 111 -9.03 -9.89 2.07
CA ILE A 111 -8.96 -10.96 1.07
C ILE A 111 -10.04 -11.97 1.42
N ALA A 112 -11.08 -12.05 0.58
CA ALA A 112 -12.31 -12.74 0.94
C ALA A 112 -12.81 -12.30 2.33
N ASP A 113 -12.96 -13.22 3.28
CA ASP A 113 -13.47 -12.95 4.64
C ASP A 113 -12.35 -12.75 5.67
N VAL A 114 -11.09 -12.64 5.24
CA VAL A 114 -9.92 -12.47 6.13
C VAL A 114 -9.36 -11.07 6.01
N ALA A 115 -9.19 -10.41 7.16
CA ALA A 115 -8.58 -9.09 7.24
C ALA A 115 -7.12 -9.19 7.69
N TRP A 116 -6.26 -8.45 7.01
CA TRP A 116 -4.83 -8.39 7.23
C TRP A 116 -4.41 -6.95 7.46
N GLN A 117 -3.46 -6.74 8.36
CA GLN A 117 -2.86 -5.44 8.63
C GLN A 117 -1.37 -5.53 8.36
N LEU A 118 -0.87 -4.71 7.44
CA LEU A 118 0.54 -4.50 7.19
C LEU A 118 0.92 -3.09 7.63
N ASP A 119 1.70 -2.98 8.69
CA ASP A 119 2.22 -1.71 9.17
C ASP A 119 3.60 -1.42 8.59
N PHE A 120 3.81 -0.18 8.15
CA PHE A 120 5.12 0.39 7.82
C PHE A 120 5.53 1.35 8.92
N LEU A 121 6.60 1.00 9.63
CA LEU A 121 7.03 1.69 10.84
C LEU A 121 8.42 2.29 10.68
N SER A 122 8.59 3.53 11.12
CA SER A 122 9.88 4.20 11.20
C SER A 122 10.00 4.96 12.51
N ARG A 123 11.20 4.94 13.11
CA ARG A 123 11.53 5.81 14.26
C ARG A 123 11.56 7.30 13.90
N GLY A 124 11.65 7.62 12.60
CA GLY A 124 11.62 8.98 12.08
C GLY A 124 10.24 9.39 11.60
N TYR A 125 10.19 10.24 10.56
CA TYR A 125 9.00 10.36 9.73
C TYR A 125 9.00 9.36 8.57
N ILE A 126 7.82 8.88 8.22
CA ILE A 126 7.52 8.12 7.01
C ILE A 126 6.60 8.98 6.13
N GLN A 127 6.81 8.92 4.82
CA GLN A 127 6.02 9.67 3.84
C GLN A 127 5.55 8.71 2.77
N CYS A 128 4.36 8.96 2.25
CA CYS A 128 3.83 8.30 1.08
C CYS A 128 3.46 9.38 0.06
N GLU A 129 3.94 9.26 -1.18
CA GLU A 129 3.57 10.15 -2.29
C GLU A 129 2.90 9.37 -3.40
N LEU A 130 1.98 10.04 -4.08
CA LEU A 130 1.47 9.58 -5.36
C LEU A 130 2.46 9.98 -6.47
N VAL A 131 3.20 9.01 -7.00
CA VAL A 131 4.26 9.24 -8.00
C VAL A 131 3.66 9.46 -9.39
N SER A 132 2.47 8.91 -9.66
CA SER A 132 1.67 9.23 -10.85
C SER A 132 0.23 8.75 -10.65
N PRO A 133 -0.77 9.62 -10.87
CA PRO A 133 -2.05 9.19 -11.43
C PRO A 133 -1.90 9.13 -12.95
N ILE A 134 -2.30 8.04 -13.62
CA ILE A 134 -2.47 8.10 -15.08
C ILE A 134 -3.95 8.07 -15.44
N ALA A 135 -4.39 9.27 -15.85
CA ALA A 135 -5.41 9.69 -16.80
C ALA A 135 -6.77 8.97 -16.79
N ALA A 136 -7.81 9.76 -16.49
CA ALA A 136 -9.13 9.56 -17.08
C ALA A 136 -8.98 9.36 -18.61
N PRO A 137 -9.80 8.50 -19.24
CA PRO A 137 -9.71 8.29 -20.68
C PRO A 137 -9.80 9.64 -21.40
N ALA A 138 -8.79 9.95 -22.20
CA ALA A 138 -8.82 11.07 -23.09
C ALA A 138 -9.96 10.85 -24.08
N GLY A 139 -11.04 11.62 -23.94
CA GLY A 139 -12.05 11.90 -24.95
C GLY A 139 -12.73 10.71 -25.63
N GLU A 140 -14.03 10.56 -25.39
CA GLU A 140 -14.92 10.22 -26.50
C GLU A 140 -14.69 11.24 -27.62
N GLY A 141 -13.99 10.81 -28.66
CA GLY A 141 -13.57 11.63 -29.78
C GLY A 141 -13.90 10.93 -31.10
N ARG A 142 -15.20 10.94 -31.43
CA ARG A 142 -15.86 10.62 -32.71
C ARG A 142 -15.96 9.17 -33.13
#